data_AF-U9T1X9-F1
#
_entry.id   AF-U9T1X9-F1
#
_cell.length_a   1.000
_cell.length_b   1.000
_cell.length_c   1.000
_cell.angle_alpha   90.00
_cell.angle_beta   90.00
_cell.angle_gamma   90.00
#
_symmetry.space_group_name_H-M   'P 1'
#
loop_
_entity.id
_entity.type
_entity.pdbx_description
1 polymer ?
#
loop_
_entity_poly.entity_id
_entity_poly.type
_entity_poly.pdbx_seq_one_letter_code
_entity_poly.pdbx_strand_id
1 'polypeptide(L)'
;MKLIAPEIFSPGEIENPLDWSINPGETPKPSKFFAKIGKFTSQGMITYEIFGQRGPNGSPLYLIVTWKVKLNGGSNSIGIDVLEYEDHPLKNKSLEEKYNLYKELHKRNAGQTEWPTYNNGAFFSIGGTVDTKRNAKIIITFDHNRRNPF
;
A
#
# COMPACT_ATOMS: atom_id res chain seq x y z
N MET A 1 -12.78 11.39 5.51
CA MET A 1 -11.57 10.56 5.40
C MET A 1 -11.07 10.64 3.97
N LYS A 2 -9.75 10.72 3.76
CA LYS A 2 -9.11 10.70 2.44
C LYS A 2 -7.69 10.16 2.57
N LEU A 3 -7.11 9.68 1.48
CA LEU A 3 -5.71 9.27 1.46
C LEU A 3 -4.85 10.47 1.07
N ILE A 4 -3.79 10.76 1.80
CA ILE A 4 -2.90 11.90 1.53
C ILE A 4 -1.42 11.55 1.71
N ALA A 5 -0.57 12.46 1.21
CA ALA A 5 0.86 12.49 1.46
C ALA A 5 1.55 11.14 1.18
N PRO A 6 1.44 10.62 -0.06
CA PRO A 6 2.05 9.35 -0.39
C PRO A 6 3.57 9.40 -0.30
N GLU A 7 4.15 8.29 0.14
CA GLU A 7 5.57 8.02 -0.06
C GLU A 7 5.75 6.65 -0.71
N ILE A 8 6.88 6.51 -1.38
CA ILE A 8 7.19 5.33 -2.18
C ILE A 8 8.59 4.83 -1.85
N PHE A 9 8.69 3.51 -1.73
CA PHE A 9 9.93 2.78 -1.88
C PHE A 9 9.81 1.84 -3.08
N SER A 10 10.58 2.11 -4.14
CA SER A 10 10.75 1.22 -5.29
C SER A 10 12.19 1.29 -5.76
N PRO A 11 12.90 0.15 -5.94
CA PRO A 11 14.27 0.15 -6.46
C PRO A 11 14.35 0.30 -7.98
N GLY A 12 13.22 0.22 -8.69
CA GLY A 12 13.14 0.43 -10.13
C GLY A 12 12.42 1.73 -10.49
N GLU A 13 12.18 1.92 -11.79
CA GLU A 13 11.58 3.14 -12.32
C GLU A 13 10.07 3.23 -12.04
N ILE A 14 9.57 4.47 -11.98
CA ILE A 14 8.17 4.79 -11.74
C ILE A 14 7.69 5.67 -12.90
N GLU A 15 6.62 5.27 -13.57
CA GLU A 15 5.91 6.09 -14.55
C GLU A 15 4.57 6.50 -13.94
N ASN A 16 4.24 7.79 -14.05
CA ASN A 16 3.10 8.46 -13.41
C ASN A 16 3.22 8.46 -11.88
N PRO A 17 3.58 9.59 -11.25
CA PRO A 17 3.65 9.67 -9.80
C PRO A 17 2.28 9.43 -9.17
N LEU A 18 2.29 9.07 -7.88
CA LEU A 18 1.06 8.92 -7.11
C LEU A 18 0.38 10.28 -6.91
N ASP A 19 -0.95 10.27 -6.96
CA ASP A 19 -1.74 11.45 -6.63
C ASP A 19 -1.51 11.83 -5.16
N TRP A 20 -1.18 13.10 -4.90
CA TRP A 20 -0.87 13.57 -3.54
C TRP A 20 -2.02 13.38 -2.55
N SER A 21 -3.25 13.40 -3.06
CA SER A 21 -4.48 13.22 -2.29
C SER A 21 -5.51 12.46 -3.13
N ILE A 22 -6.23 11.54 -2.51
CA ILE A 22 -7.34 10.80 -3.13
C ILE A 22 -8.57 10.97 -2.23
N ASN A 23 -9.59 11.65 -2.75
CA ASN A 23 -10.85 11.84 -2.03
C ASN A 23 -11.76 10.61 -2.15
N PRO A 24 -12.73 10.44 -1.23
CA PRO A 24 -13.73 9.38 -1.36
C PRO A 24 -14.47 9.42 -2.70
N GLY A 25 -14.62 8.26 -3.34
CA GLY A 25 -15.30 8.11 -4.63
C GLY A 25 -14.43 8.45 -5.84
N GLU A 26 -13.21 8.95 -5.65
CA GLU A 26 -12.26 9.15 -6.74
C GLU A 26 -11.51 7.85 -7.05
N THR A 27 -11.25 7.63 -8.35
CA THR A 27 -10.30 6.61 -8.81
C THR A 27 -9.08 7.33 -9.36
N PRO A 28 -7.92 7.27 -8.67
CA PRO A 28 -6.70 7.95 -9.12
C PRO A 28 -6.19 7.38 -10.44
N LYS A 29 -5.32 8.13 -11.12
CA LYS A 29 -4.63 7.59 -12.30
C LYS A 29 -3.71 6.45 -11.89
N PRO A 30 -3.61 5.37 -12.69
CA PRO A 30 -2.74 4.26 -12.36
C PRO A 30 -1.26 4.64 -12.49
N SER A 31 -0.47 4.39 -11.45
CA SER A 31 0.99 4.41 -11.50
C SER A 31 1.54 3.07 -12.01
N LYS A 32 2.71 3.11 -12.67
CA LYS A 32 3.41 1.90 -13.12
C LYS A 32 4.79 1.80 -12.48
N PHE A 33 5.13 0.59 -12.03
CA PHE A 33 6.38 0.31 -11.33
C PHE A 33 7.17 -0.77 -12.06
N PHE A 34 8.36 -0.41 -12.52
CA PHE A 34 9.23 -1.30 -13.27
C PHE A 34 10.26 -1.98 -12.36
N ALA A 35 10.72 -3.16 -12.77
CA ALA A 35 11.87 -3.77 -12.12
C ALA A 35 13.12 -2.91 -12.35
N LYS A 36 14.02 -2.88 -11.37
CA LYS A 36 15.35 -2.28 -11.56
C LYS A 36 16.05 -2.96 -12.75
N ILE A 37 16.76 -2.19 -13.57
CA ILE A 37 17.58 -2.72 -14.66
C ILE A 37 18.47 -3.87 -14.15
N GLY A 38 18.46 -5.00 -14.87
CA GLY A 38 19.19 -6.22 -14.49
C GLY A 38 18.53 -7.05 -13.38
N LYS A 39 17.31 -6.73 -12.95
CA LYS A 39 16.52 -7.53 -12.00
C LYS A 39 15.27 -8.09 -12.66
N PHE A 40 14.88 -9.30 -12.24
CA PHE A 40 13.70 -10.00 -12.74
C PHE A 40 12.48 -9.84 -11.82
N THR A 41 12.46 -8.82 -10.97
CA THR A 41 11.38 -8.62 -9.99
C THR A 41 11.14 -7.14 -9.80
N SER A 42 9.89 -6.71 -10.05
CA SER A 42 9.39 -5.42 -9.57
C SER A 42 8.89 -5.62 -8.15
N GLN A 43 9.37 -4.79 -7.23
CA GLN A 43 8.97 -4.87 -5.83
C GLN A 43 9.00 -3.49 -5.21
N GLY A 44 8.21 -3.28 -4.18
CA GLY A 44 8.20 -2.02 -3.49
C GLY A 44 7.10 -1.90 -2.47
N MET A 45 6.96 -0.69 -1.97
CA MET A 45 5.97 -0.29 -1.00
C MET A 45 5.48 1.12 -1.30
N ILE A 46 4.18 1.32 -1.17
CA ILE A 46 3.52 2.62 -1.18
C ILE A 46 2.82 2.79 0.15
N THR A 47 2.83 4.00 0.67
CA THR A 47 2.15 4.34 1.91
C THR A 47 1.34 5.61 1.72
N TYR A 48 0.14 5.66 2.28
CA TYR A 48 -0.70 6.87 2.36
C TYR A 48 -1.16 7.07 3.78
N GLU A 49 -1.18 8.32 4.24
CA GLU A 49 -1.88 8.65 5.48
C GLU A 49 -3.40 8.59 5.25
N ILE A 50 -4.11 7.94 6.16
CA ILE A 50 -5.58 7.91 6.21
C ILE A 50 -6.06 9.12 6.99
N PHE A 51 -6.09 10.28 6.34
CA PHE A 51 -6.47 11.54 6.99
C PHE A 51 -7.92 11.53 7.48
N GLY A 52 -8.12 11.94 8.73
CA GLY A 52 -9.40 11.93 9.41
C GLY A 52 -9.71 10.63 10.17
N GLN A 53 -8.73 9.72 10.27
CA GLN A 53 -8.74 8.57 11.18
C GLN A 53 -7.42 8.51 11.94
N ARG A 54 -7.48 8.04 13.19
CA ARG A 54 -6.32 7.82 14.06
C ARG A 54 -6.44 6.44 14.68
N GLY A 55 -5.33 5.82 15.01
CA GLY A 55 -5.36 4.54 15.69
C GLY A 55 -5.55 4.69 17.21
N PRO A 56 -5.60 3.57 17.95
CA PRO A 56 -5.76 3.52 19.40
C PRO A 56 -4.81 4.41 20.19
N ASN A 57 -3.59 4.62 19.69
CA ASN A 57 -2.60 5.45 20.39
C ASN A 57 -2.73 6.93 20.04
N GLY A 58 -3.73 7.31 19.24
CA GLY A 58 -3.95 8.68 18.76
C GLY A 58 -3.01 9.10 17.64
N SER A 59 -2.16 8.18 17.14
CA SER A 59 -1.24 8.43 16.04
C SER A 59 -1.96 8.34 14.68
N PRO A 60 -1.43 9.00 13.65
CA PRO A 60 -1.92 8.83 12.28
C PRO A 60 -1.90 7.36 11.84
N LEU A 61 -2.93 6.95 11.10
CA LEU A 61 -2.98 5.64 10.44
C LEU A 61 -2.44 5.76 9.02
N TYR A 62 -1.65 4.77 8.62
CA TYR A 62 -1.11 4.67 7.28
C TYR A 62 -1.62 3.41 6.59
N LEU A 63 -2.24 3.57 5.42
CA LEU A 63 -2.45 2.49 4.46
C LEU A 63 -1.10 2.15 3.84
N ILE A 64 -0.70 0.90 3.92
CA ILE A 64 0.58 0.42 3.41
C ILE A 64 0.31 -0.71 2.43
N VAL A 65 0.82 -0.56 1.20
CA VAL A 65 0.68 -1.56 0.14
C VAL A 65 2.07 -1.98 -0.30
N THR A 66 2.38 -3.26 -0.18
CA THR A 66 3.63 -3.86 -0.65
C THR A 66 3.34 -4.78 -1.83
N TRP A 67 4.27 -4.85 -2.78
CA TRP A 67 4.16 -5.77 -3.90
C TRP A 67 5.48 -6.45 -4.24
N LYS A 68 5.34 -7.62 -4.86
CA LYS A 68 6.43 -8.34 -5.50
C LYS A 68 5.88 -9.06 -6.75
N VAL A 69 6.30 -8.59 -7.91
CA VAL A 69 5.91 -9.11 -9.23
C VAL A 69 7.13 -9.73 -9.90
N LYS A 70 7.07 -11.02 -10.21
CA LYS A 70 8.19 -11.77 -10.78
C LYS A 70 8.07 -11.84 -12.29
N LEU A 71 9.15 -11.52 -13.00
CA LEU A 71 9.20 -11.61 -14.47
C LEU A 71 9.28 -13.07 -14.94
N ASN A 72 9.88 -13.99 -14.16
CA ASN A 72 10.02 -15.41 -14.53
C ASN A 72 9.64 -16.35 -13.38
N GLY A 73 8.74 -17.31 -13.64
CA GLY A 73 8.65 -18.57 -12.90
C GLY A 73 8.22 -18.50 -11.43
N GLY A 74 7.45 -17.50 -10.99
CA GLY A 74 6.90 -17.51 -9.63
C GLY A 74 5.67 -16.63 -9.45
N SER A 75 4.94 -16.87 -8.37
CA SER A 75 3.72 -16.13 -8.06
C SER A 75 4.00 -14.68 -7.69
N ASN A 76 3.14 -13.80 -8.18
CA ASN A 76 3.05 -12.43 -7.71
C ASN A 76 2.43 -12.41 -6.32
N SER A 77 2.83 -11.43 -5.51
CA SER A 77 2.25 -11.23 -4.18
C SER A 77 2.04 -9.75 -3.91
N ILE A 78 0.96 -9.48 -3.17
CA ILE A 78 0.68 -8.20 -2.55
C ILE A 78 0.48 -8.41 -1.07
N GLY A 79 0.86 -7.43 -0.27
CA GLY A 79 0.52 -7.34 1.15
C GLY A 79 -0.06 -5.97 1.41
N ILE A 80 -1.15 -5.92 2.17
CA ILE A 80 -1.84 -4.67 2.51
C ILE A 80 -1.99 -4.59 4.02
N ASP A 81 -1.71 -3.42 4.55
CA ASP A 81 -1.71 -3.13 5.97
C ASP A 81 -2.32 -1.78 6.29
N VAL A 82 -2.79 -1.67 7.53
CA VAL A 82 -3.05 -0.38 8.17
C VAL A 82 -2.36 -0.36 9.51
N LEU A 83 -1.43 0.58 9.67
CA LEU A 83 -0.59 0.67 10.87
C LEU A 83 -0.50 2.10 11.37
N GLU A 84 -0.36 2.23 12.69
CA GLU A 84 -0.04 3.51 13.34
C GLU A 84 1.44 3.81 13.22
N TYR A 85 1.75 5.06 12.87
CA TYR A 85 3.09 5.61 13.01
C TYR A 85 3.00 7.04 13.52
N GLU A 86 3.92 7.47 14.38
CA GLU A 86 4.00 8.86 14.84
C GLU A 86 4.35 9.81 13.69
N ASP A 87 5.31 9.40 12.86
CA ASP A 87 5.72 10.06 11.62
C ASP A 87 5.50 9.15 10.43
N HIS A 88 5.40 9.74 9.24
CA HIS A 88 5.22 8.99 8.01
C HIS A 88 6.27 7.86 7.87
N PRO A 89 5.87 6.58 7.67
CA PRO A 89 6.73 5.39 7.86
C PRO A 89 7.95 5.31 6.96
N LEU A 90 7.92 5.95 5.79
CA LEU A 90 9.04 6.03 4.85
C LEU A 90 9.84 7.33 4.94
N LYS A 91 9.36 8.33 5.69
CA LYS A 91 9.99 9.64 5.75
C LYS A 91 11.27 9.56 6.59
N ASN A 92 12.30 10.30 6.18
CA ASN A 92 13.61 10.35 6.86
C ASN A 92 14.36 9.00 6.98
N LYS A 93 13.92 7.95 6.28
CA LYS A 93 14.60 6.64 6.24
C LYS A 93 15.59 6.56 5.08
N SER A 94 16.76 5.97 5.35
CA SER A 94 17.71 5.56 4.33
C SER A 94 17.12 4.49 3.41
N LEU A 95 17.77 4.27 2.25
CA LEU A 95 17.33 3.24 1.30
C LEU A 95 17.32 1.83 1.92
N GLU A 96 18.30 1.54 2.78
CA GLU A 96 18.41 0.25 3.48
C GLU A 96 17.27 0.06 4.49
N GLU A 97 16.96 1.08 5.29
CA GLU A 97 15.85 1.03 6.25
C GLU A 97 14.51 0.86 5.54
N LYS A 98 14.29 1.58 4.43
CA LYS A 98 13.09 1.43 3.60
C LYS A 98 12.96 0.01 3.05
N TYR A 99 14.07 -0.57 2.60
CA TYR A 99 14.10 -1.95 2.10
C TYR A 99 13.83 -2.98 3.19
N ASN A 100 14.39 -2.79 4.39
CA ASN A 100 14.16 -3.66 5.53
C ASN A 100 12.69 -3.62 5.98
N LEU A 101 12.11 -2.42 6.07
CA LEU A 101 10.69 -2.24 6.38
C LEU A 101 9.78 -2.91 5.33
N TYR A 102 10.08 -2.73 4.03
CA TYR A 102 9.38 -3.44 2.96
C TYR A 102 9.43 -4.97 3.17
N LYS A 103 10.62 -5.53 3.45
CA LYS A 103 10.77 -6.98 3.63
C LYS A 103 9.95 -7.49 4.80
N GLU A 104 9.95 -6.76 5.92
CA GLU A 104 9.20 -7.10 7.11
C GLU A 104 7.69 -7.12 6.83
N LEU A 105 7.14 -6.01 6.34
CA LEU A 105 5.71 -5.84 6.08
C LEU A 105 5.22 -6.76 4.96
N HIS A 106 6.01 -6.92 3.90
CA HIS A 106 5.66 -7.84 2.83
C HIS A 106 5.65 -9.29 3.32
N LYS A 107 6.63 -9.72 4.14
CA LYS A 107 6.62 -11.08 4.70
C LYS A 107 5.41 -11.32 5.60
N ARG A 108 4.98 -10.29 6.35
CA ARG A 108 3.84 -10.39 7.27
C ARG A 108 2.52 -10.64 6.55
N ASN A 109 2.28 -9.95 5.44
CA ASN A 109 0.95 -9.93 4.80
C ASN A 109 0.90 -10.37 3.35
N ALA A 110 2.02 -10.78 2.75
CA ALA A 110 2.03 -11.35 1.42
C ALA A 110 1.18 -12.63 1.36
N GLY A 111 0.19 -12.62 0.47
CA GLY A 111 -0.66 -13.80 0.24
C GLY A 111 -1.81 -13.96 1.22
N GLN A 112 -2.09 -12.94 2.05
CA GLN A 112 -3.35 -12.89 2.77
C GLN A 112 -4.53 -12.71 1.80
N THR A 113 -5.63 -13.40 2.08
CA THR A 113 -6.90 -13.26 1.35
C THR A 113 -7.92 -12.43 2.11
N GLU A 114 -7.69 -12.25 3.42
CA GLU A 114 -8.47 -11.39 4.30
C GLU A 114 -7.70 -10.11 4.54
N TRP A 115 -8.35 -8.99 4.27
CA TRP A 115 -7.75 -7.67 4.34
C TRP A 115 -8.16 -6.97 5.63
N PRO A 116 -7.29 -6.09 6.18
CA PRO A 116 -7.56 -5.45 7.45
C PRO A 116 -8.89 -4.69 7.41
N THR A 117 -9.77 -5.04 8.34
CA THR A 117 -10.94 -4.26 8.72
C THR A 117 -10.63 -3.64 10.08
N TYR A 118 -10.62 -2.32 10.15
CA TYR A 118 -10.19 -1.64 11.36
C TYR A 118 -11.37 -1.54 12.33
N ASN A 119 -11.58 -2.59 13.13
CA ASN A 119 -12.78 -2.79 13.97
C ASN A 119 -12.87 -1.87 15.21
N ASN A 120 -12.02 -0.84 15.32
CA ASN A 120 -12.05 0.16 16.40
C ASN A 120 -13.08 1.28 16.15
N GLY A 121 -14.22 0.96 15.53
CA GLY A 121 -15.21 1.96 15.07
C GLY A 121 -14.77 2.74 13.83
N ALA A 122 -13.70 2.32 13.14
CA ALA A 122 -13.29 2.96 11.90
C ALA A 122 -14.20 2.51 10.75
N PHE A 123 -14.59 3.50 9.95
CA PHE A 123 -15.62 3.34 8.93
C PHE A 123 -15.02 2.97 7.57
N PHE A 124 -14.13 1.99 7.48
CA PHE A 124 -13.62 1.57 6.16
C PHE A 124 -13.24 0.09 6.07
N SER A 125 -13.28 -0.40 4.83
CA SER A 125 -12.80 -1.71 4.41
C SER A 125 -11.74 -1.56 3.33
N ILE A 126 -10.77 -2.46 3.35
CA ILE A 126 -9.70 -2.51 2.35
C ILE A 126 -9.82 -3.80 1.57
N GLY A 127 -9.48 -3.75 0.28
CA GLY A 127 -9.38 -4.91 -0.57
C GLY A 127 -8.18 -4.80 -1.50
N GLY A 128 -7.70 -5.96 -1.94
CA GLY A 128 -6.54 -6.07 -2.79
C GLY A 128 -6.63 -7.23 -3.75
N THR A 129 -6.23 -7.01 -4.99
CA THR A 129 -6.01 -8.07 -5.97
C THR A 129 -4.71 -7.81 -6.74
N VAL A 130 -4.06 -8.90 -7.14
CA VAL A 130 -2.93 -8.89 -8.06
C VAL A 130 -3.13 -10.01 -9.06
N ASP A 131 -2.99 -9.70 -10.35
CA ASP A 131 -3.03 -10.75 -11.35
C ASP A 131 -1.71 -11.55 -11.38
N THR A 132 -1.73 -12.69 -12.07
CA THR A 132 -0.58 -13.62 -12.15
C THR A 132 0.36 -13.32 -13.32
N LYS A 133 0.13 -12.24 -14.08
CA LYS A 133 0.89 -11.91 -15.29
C LYS A 133 2.19 -11.18 -14.95
N ARG A 134 3.09 -11.11 -15.93
CA ARG A 134 4.36 -10.36 -15.80
C ARG A 134 4.16 -8.86 -15.76
N ASN A 135 3.23 -8.35 -16.58
CA ASN A 135 2.72 -6.99 -16.48
C ASN A 135 1.49 -7.01 -15.56
N ALA A 136 1.75 -7.13 -14.27
CA ALA A 136 0.70 -7.39 -13.30
C ALA A 136 -0.12 -6.14 -13.03
N LYS A 137 -1.45 -6.26 -13.09
CA LYS A 137 -2.36 -5.26 -12.55
C LYS A 137 -2.59 -5.53 -11.07
N ILE A 138 -2.30 -4.52 -10.24
CA ILE A 138 -2.66 -4.48 -8.83
C ILE A 138 -3.83 -3.52 -8.68
N ILE A 139 -4.90 -3.96 -8.01
CA ILE A 139 -6.06 -3.12 -7.70
C ILE A 139 -6.23 -3.11 -6.18
N ILE A 140 -6.25 -1.91 -5.61
CA ILE A 140 -6.50 -1.68 -4.20
C ILE A 140 -7.82 -0.94 -4.08
N THR A 141 -8.75 -1.47 -3.29
CA THR A 141 -10.02 -0.81 -2.95
C THR A 141 -9.93 -0.30 -1.53
N PHE A 142 -10.27 0.97 -1.34
CA PHE A 142 -10.37 1.60 -0.03
C PHE A 142 -11.78 2.20 0.07
N ASP A 143 -12.68 1.46 0.71
CA ASP A 143 -14.09 1.80 0.77
C ASP A 143 -14.46 2.34 2.14
N HIS A 144 -15.13 3.49 2.17
CA HIS A 144 -15.76 3.97 3.38
C HIS A 144 -17.05 3.18 3.60
N ASN A 145 -17.13 2.40 4.66
CA ASN A 145 -18.37 1.72 5.05
C ASN A 145 -19.40 2.76 5.52
N ARG A 146 -20.19 3.30 4.59
CA ARG A 146 -21.34 4.17 4.91
C ARG A 146 -22.48 3.41 5.59
N ARG A 147 -22.47 2.06 5.56
CA ARG A 147 -23.42 1.22 6.28
C ARG A 147 -22.96 1.05 7.73
N ASN A 148 -23.18 2.06 8.56
CA ASN A 148 -23.41 1.83 9.98
C ASN A 148 -24.76 2.46 10.34
N PRO A 149 -25.84 1.66 10.43
CA PRO A 149 -27.19 2.13 10.74
C PRO A 149 -27.42 2.10 12.26
N PHE A 150 -26.57 2.78 13.02
CA PHE A 150 -26.92 3.14 14.40
C PHE A 150 -27.56 4.51 14.41
#